data_AF-A0A1E5GVW1-F1
#
_entry.id   AF-A0A1E5GVW1-F1
#
_cell.length_a   1.000
_cell.length_b   1.000
_cell.length_c   1.000
_cell.angle_alpha   90.00
_cell.angle_beta   90.00
_cell.angle_gamma   90.00
#
_symmetry.space_group_name_H-M   'P 1'
#
loop_
_entity.id
_entity.type
_entity.pdbx_description
1 polymer ?
#
loop_
_entity_poly.entity_id
_entity_poly.type
_entity_poly.pdbx_seq_one_letter_code
_entity_poly.pdbx_strand_id
1 'polypeptide(L)'
;MSEKYSEEFLIAEVKKLGEMLKRTPKFKEFQYARTAATTFKSWNNFLKMAGFEEIRKWEKMDFEETRIEVLNLAEKLGHTPTQHEFGYSKAQAIANKYGGWNNFLVSCGLKPTLISHTKESLLRDVRLQAKGLARTPSISEFPYGGSVRNYFDSWDSFVEEAGLEKYQKKCAISEDDLIREIRQLANKLQRVPKTSEFKRYGVAKKRFNTWQNFLIAAGLETPDNKCLICGKPVKRNGSDYCSRKCYAKSKQNTRNCVVCGKEFDVPPSSQKICCSKECSTVNRKKLHAEGTYDKANEKWFAKKEEYYSDHKGENHPNAKSWIIKSPRGKVYEITNLKNFITLNLYLFEGSTVRQVLDGFIKIKASELGKRKRPVHSYKGWTLISWSD
;
A
#
# COMPACT_ATOMS: atom_id res chain seq x y z
N MET A 1 -16.82 18.40 -17.42
CA MET A 1 -17.63 18.69 -16.22
C MET A 1 -19.08 18.51 -16.63
N SER A 2 -19.82 17.57 -16.02
CA SER A 2 -21.20 17.31 -16.41
C SER A 2 -22.07 18.54 -16.17
N GLU A 3 -22.82 18.97 -17.18
CA GLU A 3 -23.74 20.13 -17.18
C GLU A 3 -24.78 20.16 -16.05
N LYS A 4 -24.88 19.13 -15.20
CA LYS A 4 -26.01 18.98 -14.29
C LYS A 4 -26.07 19.96 -13.12
N TYR A 5 -24.99 20.62 -12.72
CA TYR A 5 -25.00 21.56 -11.57
C TYR A 5 -23.90 22.64 -11.66
N SER A 6 -23.91 23.47 -12.70
CA SER A 6 -22.95 24.59 -12.79
C SER A 6 -23.20 25.64 -11.69
N GLU A 7 -22.18 26.45 -11.38
CA GLU A 7 -22.28 27.52 -10.38
C GLU A 7 -23.35 28.56 -10.76
N GLU A 8 -23.46 28.86 -12.07
CA GLU A 8 -24.43 29.78 -12.63
C GLU A 8 -25.86 29.26 -12.48
N PHE A 9 -26.07 27.95 -12.70
CA PHE A 9 -27.37 27.31 -12.51
C PHE A 9 -27.85 27.43 -11.06
N LEU A 10 -26.98 27.16 -10.09
CA LEU A 10 -27.32 27.23 -8.67
C LEU A 10 -27.69 28.66 -8.25
N ILE A 11 -26.96 29.67 -8.73
CA ILE A 11 -27.23 31.09 -8.44
C ILE A 11 -28.56 31.54 -9.08
N ALA A 12 -28.82 31.17 -10.33
CA ALA A 12 -30.06 31.53 -11.01
C ALA A 12 -31.29 30.94 -10.32
N GLU A 13 -31.19 29.69 -9.87
CA GLU A 13 -32.31 28.98 -9.27
C GLU A 13 -32.64 29.48 -7.84
N VAL A 14 -31.63 29.84 -7.04
CA VAL A 14 -31.88 30.44 -5.72
C VAL A 14 -32.46 31.87 -5.85
N LYS A 15 -32.09 32.62 -6.90
CA LYS A 15 -32.67 33.94 -7.18
C LYS A 15 -34.15 33.87 -7.49
N LYS A 16 -34.56 32.97 -8.38
CA LYS A 16 -35.98 32.70 -8.69
C LYS A 16 -36.77 32.31 -7.43
N LEU A 17 -36.19 31.44 -6.60
CA LEU A 17 -36.83 31.03 -5.35
C LEU A 17 -36.97 32.22 -4.37
N GLY A 18 -35.98 33.11 -4.30
CA GLY A 18 -36.06 34.32 -3.50
C GLY A 18 -37.10 35.32 -4.00
N GLU A 19 -37.23 35.49 -5.31
CA GLU A 19 -38.29 36.33 -5.93
C GLU A 19 -39.69 35.78 -5.62
N MET A 20 -39.88 34.47 -5.75
CA MET A 20 -41.13 33.80 -5.40
C MET A 20 -41.50 34.00 -3.92
N LEU A 21 -40.52 33.89 -3.02
CA LEU A 21 -40.74 33.99 -1.58
C LEU A 21 -40.76 35.44 -1.07
N LYS A 22 -40.33 36.42 -1.91
CA LYS A 22 -40.06 37.81 -1.54
C LYS A 22 -39.18 37.97 -0.29
N ARG A 23 -38.30 36.99 -0.04
CA ARG A 23 -37.35 36.95 1.09
C ARG A 23 -36.18 36.03 0.77
N THR A 24 -35.10 36.12 1.54
CA THR A 24 -33.97 35.18 1.45
C THR A 24 -34.43 33.73 1.69
N PRO A 25 -34.20 32.80 0.75
CA PRO A 25 -34.53 31.39 0.94
C PRO A 25 -33.75 30.74 2.08
N LYS A 26 -34.41 29.92 2.90
CA LYS A 26 -33.75 29.15 3.97
C LYS A 26 -33.09 27.90 3.41
N PHE A 27 -32.08 27.39 4.12
CA PHE A 27 -31.35 26.18 3.73
C PHE A 27 -32.24 24.97 3.41
N LYS A 28 -33.34 24.78 4.16
CA LYS A 28 -34.26 23.64 3.95
C LYS A 28 -35.23 23.84 2.77
N GLU A 29 -35.36 25.06 2.27
CA GLU A 29 -36.34 25.44 1.24
C GLU A 29 -35.74 25.35 -0.17
N PHE A 30 -34.42 25.28 -0.30
CA PHE A 30 -33.73 25.15 -1.58
C PHE A 30 -33.29 23.70 -1.80
N GLN A 31 -33.83 23.06 -2.83
CA GLN A 31 -33.58 21.66 -3.15
C GLN A 31 -32.08 21.32 -3.32
N TYR A 32 -31.28 22.27 -3.84
CA TYR A 32 -29.86 22.09 -4.07
C TYR A 32 -28.97 22.65 -2.95
N ALA A 33 -29.51 22.91 -1.75
CA ALA A 33 -28.80 23.60 -0.67
C ALA A 33 -27.48 22.92 -0.25
N ARG A 34 -27.44 21.59 -0.20
CA ARG A 34 -26.20 20.86 0.11
C ARG A 34 -25.16 20.98 -1.00
N THR A 35 -25.60 20.87 -2.26
CA THR A 35 -24.73 21.02 -3.43
C THR A 35 -24.14 22.43 -3.47
N ALA A 36 -24.98 23.45 -3.33
CA ALA A 36 -24.54 24.85 -3.27
C ALA A 36 -23.61 25.15 -2.08
N ALA A 37 -23.91 24.66 -0.88
CA ALA A 37 -23.04 24.88 0.28
C ALA A 37 -21.66 24.22 0.13
N THR A 38 -21.58 23.08 -0.58
CA THR A 38 -20.31 22.40 -0.86
C THR A 38 -19.50 23.17 -1.91
N THR A 39 -20.14 23.57 -3.01
CA THR A 39 -19.48 24.29 -4.11
C THR A 39 -18.96 25.67 -3.66
N PHE A 40 -19.75 26.42 -2.89
CA PHE A 40 -19.41 27.78 -2.43
C PHE A 40 -18.79 27.81 -1.03
N LYS A 41 -18.36 26.64 -0.51
CA LYS A 41 -17.76 26.41 0.83
C LYS A 41 -18.67 26.70 2.03
N SER A 42 -19.71 27.51 1.89
CA SER A 42 -20.76 27.69 2.90
C SER A 42 -22.07 28.17 2.28
N TRP A 43 -23.20 27.91 2.95
CA TRP A 43 -24.51 28.41 2.54
C TRP A 43 -24.60 29.94 2.56
N ASN A 44 -23.93 30.59 3.51
CA ASN A 44 -23.93 32.06 3.59
C ASN A 44 -23.10 32.68 2.47
N ASN A 45 -21.98 32.07 2.09
CA ASN A 45 -21.19 32.52 0.93
C ASN A 45 -21.97 32.39 -0.37
N PHE A 46 -22.72 31.30 -0.52
CA PHE A 46 -23.59 31.09 -1.67
C PHE A 46 -24.68 32.18 -1.77
N LEU A 47 -25.39 32.46 -0.68
CA LEU A 47 -26.40 33.53 -0.64
C LEU A 47 -25.80 34.91 -0.93
N LYS A 48 -24.60 35.18 -0.39
CA LYS A 48 -23.85 36.42 -0.65
C LYS A 48 -23.50 36.57 -2.14
N MET A 49 -23.02 35.50 -2.78
CA MET A 49 -22.72 35.51 -4.22
C MET A 49 -23.98 35.68 -5.08
N ALA A 50 -25.12 35.16 -4.60
CA ALA A 50 -26.42 35.35 -5.22
C ALA A 50 -27.06 36.73 -4.94
N GLY A 51 -26.40 37.61 -4.16
CA GLY A 51 -26.89 38.95 -3.85
C GLY A 51 -27.94 39.02 -2.75
N PHE A 52 -28.12 37.96 -1.96
CA PHE A 52 -28.98 37.96 -0.79
C PHE A 52 -28.22 38.41 0.46
N GLU A 53 -28.91 39.14 1.35
CA GLU A 53 -28.39 39.48 2.67
C GLU A 53 -28.19 38.22 3.54
N GLU A 54 -27.11 38.22 4.34
CA GLU A 54 -26.80 37.13 5.26
C GLU A 54 -27.94 36.95 6.26
N ILE A 55 -28.38 35.70 6.47
CA ILE A 55 -29.29 35.38 7.57
C ILE A 55 -28.50 35.44 8.89
N ARG A 56 -28.33 36.64 9.45
CA ARG A 56 -27.80 36.83 10.80
C ARG A 56 -28.91 36.51 11.80
N LYS A 57 -28.80 35.37 12.49
CA LYS A 57 -29.85 34.84 13.37
C LYS A 57 -30.23 35.73 14.57
N TRP A 58 -29.57 36.86 14.84
CA TRP A 58 -29.58 37.46 16.19
C TRP A 58 -29.66 39.00 16.26
N GLU A 59 -30.06 39.70 15.19
CA GLU A 59 -29.92 41.17 15.12
C GLU A 59 -31.04 41.96 15.85
N LYS A 60 -31.91 41.31 16.63
CA LYS A 60 -32.90 41.97 17.49
C LYS A 60 -33.10 41.25 18.83
N MET A 61 -32.04 41.12 19.62
CA MET A 61 -32.17 40.69 21.01
C MET A 61 -31.99 41.91 21.91
N ASP A 62 -33.03 42.28 22.64
CA ASP A 62 -32.94 43.31 23.67
C ASP A 62 -32.24 42.69 24.89
N PHE A 63 -31.06 43.23 25.19
CA PHE A 63 -30.20 42.70 26.24
C PHE A 63 -30.71 43.06 27.63
N GLU A 64 -31.51 44.13 27.78
CA GLU A 64 -32.06 44.49 29.09
C GLU A 64 -33.31 43.68 29.42
N GLU A 65 -34.15 43.37 28.44
CA GLU A 65 -35.20 42.36 28.61
C GLU A 65 -34.60 40.99 28.99
N THR A 66 -33.51 40.61 28.34
CA THR A 66 -32.81 39.35 28.62
C THR A 66 -32.20 39.32 30.02
N ARG A 67 -31.66 40.45 30.49
CA ARG A 67 -31.14 40.59 31.86
C ARG A 67 -32.24 40.39 32.90
N ILE A 68 -33.41 40.99 32.67
CA ILE A 68 -34.60 40.82 33.52
C ILE A 68 -35.06 39.35 33.50
N GLU A 69 -35.08 38.71 32.32
CA GLU A 69 -35.46 37.30 32.16
C GLU A 69 -34.56 36.36 32.99
N VAL A 70 -33.24 36.60 32.99
CA VAL A 70 -32.27 35.81 33.76
C VAL A 70 -32.37 36.06 35.27
N LEU A 71 -32.58 37.31 35.70
CA LEU A 71 -32.74 37.64 37.11
C LEU A 71 -34.02 37.03 37.70
N ASN A 72 -35.15 37.14 36.98
CA ASN A 72 -36.41 36.52 37.38
C ASN A 72 -36.30 34.98 37.44
N LEU A 73 -35.56 34.38 36.50
CA LEU A 73 -35.32 32.94 36.53
C LEU A 73 -34.45 32.53 37.72
N ALA A 74 -33.43 33.33 38.07
CA ALA A 74 -32.59 33.09 39.24
C ALA A 74 -33.39 33.17 40.55
N GLU A 75 -34.28 34.16 40.67
CA GLU A 75 -35.19 34.30 41.82
C GLU A 75 -36.14 33.10 41.94
N LYS A 76 -36.71 32.66 40.81
CA LYS A 76 -37.62 31.50 40.77
C LYS A 76 -36.93 30.18 41.13
N LEU A 77 -35.67 30.00 40.72
CA LEU A 77 -34.91 28.78 40.97
C LEU A 77 -34.21 28.78 42.34
N GLY A 78 -34.05 29.93 42.97
CA GLY A 78 -33.28 30.07 44.22
C GLY A 78 -31.77 29.84 44.06
N HIS A 79 -31.28 29.70 42.81
CA HIS A 79 -29.87 29.58 42.46
C HIS A 79 -29.60 30.22 41.10
N THR A 80 -28.32 30.44 40.78
CA THR A 80 -27.96 31.03 39.48
C THR A 80 -28.27 30.05 38.34
N PRO A 81 -28.99 30.47 37.28
CA PRO A 81 -29.36 29.60 36.18
C PRO A 81 -28.15 29.15 35.34
N THR A 82 -28.16 27.88 34.94
CA THR A 82 -27.24 27.32 33.95
C THR A 82 -27.68 27.67 32.52
N GLN A 83 -26.79 27.50 31.53
CA GLN A 83 -27.12 27.70 30.11
C GLN A 83 -28.31 26.85 29.64
N HIS A 84 -28.45 25.65 30.19
CA HIS A 84 -29.51 24.73 29.82
C HIS A 84 -30.86 25.15 30.43
N GLU A 85 -30.86 25.61 31.67
CA GLU A 85 -32.07 26.07 32.37
C GLU A 85 -32.62 27.38 31.79
N PHE A 86 -31.75 28.27 31.31
CA PHE A 86 -32.17 29.49 30.61
C PHE A 86 -32.59 29.26 29.16
N GLY A 87 -32.18 28.15 28.56
CA GLY A 87 -32.40 27.85 27.15
C GLY A 87 -31.14 28.05 26.31
N TYR A 88 -30.53 26.93 25.93
CA TYR A 88 -29.21 26.85 25.30
C TYR A 88 -29.00 27.81 24.12
N SER A 89 -30.00 27.94 23.24
CA SER A 89 -29.90 28.79 22.05
C SER A 89 -29.81 30.29 22.38
N LYS A 90 -30.58 30.77 23.38
CA LYS A 90 -30.51 32.16 23.85
C LYS A 90 -29.23 32.39 24.64
N ALA A 91 -28.89 31.47 25.55
CA ALA A 91 -27.66 31.51 26.34
C ALA A 91 -26.39 31.56 25.48
N GLN A 92 -26.37 30.85 24.35
CA GLN A 92 -25.25 30.85 23.41
C GLN A 92 -25.10 32.20 22.68
N ALA A 93 -26.21 32.84 22.29
CA ALA A 93 -26.18 34.16 21.66
C ALA A 93 -25.61 35.22 22.63
N ILE A 94 -25.99 35.14 23.89
CA ILE A 94 -25.48 35.99 24.97
C ILE A 94 -23.99 35.74 25.22
N ALA A 95 -23.59 34.45 25.30
CA ALA A 95 -22.20 34.06 25.50
C ALA A 95 -21.29 34.60 24.39
N ASN A 96 -21.75 34.61 23.14
CA ASN A 96 -20.97 35.16 22.02
C ASN A 96 -20.74 36.67 22.12
N LYS A 97 -21.66 37.44 22.73
CA LYS A 97 -21.50 38.90 22.90
C LYS A 97 -20.63 39.26 24.11
N TYR A 98 -20.82 38.57 25.24
CA TYR A 98 -20.14 38.87 26.50
C TYR A 98 -18.84 38.08 26.70
N GLY A 99 -18.42 37.30 25.69
CA GLY A 99 -17.23 36.44 25.77
C GLY A 99 -17.41 35.23 26.70
N GLY A 100 -18.65 34.87 27.03
CA GLY A 100 -19.00 33.73 27.87
C GLY A 100 -20.31 33.94 28.65
N TRP A 101 -21.04 32.86 28.93
CA TRP A 101 -22.27 32.91 29.75
C TRP A 101 -21.97 33.37 31.18
N ASN A 102 -20.84 32.93 31.74
CA ASN A 102 -20.42 33.35 33.08
C ASN A 102 -20.08 34.84 33.15
N ASN A 103 -19.48 35.42 32.10
CA ASN A 103 -19.21 36.86 32.05
C ASN A 103 -20.51 37.67 32.03
N PHE A 104 -21.52 37.17 31.32
CA PHE A 104 -22.85 37.76 31.35
C PHE A 104 -23.48 37.68 32.74
N LEU A 105 -23.43 36.52 33.41
CA LEU A 105 -23.91 36.39 34.79
C LEU A 105 -23.23 37.38 35.75
N VAL A 106 -21.90 37.57 35.61
CA VAL A 106 -21.14 38.58 36.37
C VAL A 106 -21.66 40.00 36.07
N SER A 107 -21.93 40.34 34.81
CA SER A 107 -22.49 41.64 34.44
C SER A 107 -23.89 41.88 35.03
N CYS A 108 -24.64 40.81 35.29
CA CYS A 108 -25.95 40.85 35.95
C CYS A 108 -25.85 40.86 37.48
N GLY A 109 -24.66 40.73 38.08
CA GLY A 109 -24.45 40.63 39.53
C GLY A 109 -24.72 39.23 40.11
N LEU A 110 -24.81 38.19 39.27
CA LEU A 110 -25.02 36.80 39.67
C LEU A 110 -23.68 36.04 39.76
N LYS A 111 -23.63 35.01 40.63
CA LYS A 111 -22.44 34.17 40.81
C LYS A 111 -22.33 33.15 39.66
N PRO A 112 -21.20 33.02 38.94
CA PRO A 112 -21.01 32.04 37.87
C PRO A 112 -21.32 30.60 38.28
N THR A 113 -21.97 29.83 37.40
CA THR A 113 -22.43 28.44 37.66
C THR A 113 -21.35 27.38 37.47
N LEU A 114 -20.27 27.70 36.75
CA LEU A 114 -19.08 26.83 36.67
C LEU A 114 -18.03 27.40 37.62
N ILE A 115 -17.62 26.62 38.61
CA ILE A 115 -16.39 26.89 39.33
C ILE A 115 -15.25 26.75 38.30
N SER A 116 -14.86 27.85 37.65
CA SER A 116 -13.53 27.92 37.08
C SER A 116 -12.58 27.92 38.26
N HIS A 117 -12.11 26.74 38.67
CA HIS A 117 -11.06 26.68 39.67
C HIS A 117 -9.87 27.48 39.12
N THR A 118 -9.43 28.49 39.85
CA THR A 118 -8.16 29.14 39.56
C THR A 118 -7.02 28.17 39.91
N LYS A 119 -5.82 28.45 39.38
CA LYS A 119 -4.61 27.68 39.71
C LYS A 119 -4.44 27.52 41.22
N GLU A 120 -4.70 28.58 41.98
CA GLU A 120 -4.56 28.66 43.43
C GLU A 120 -5.65 27.86 44.18
N SER A 121 -6.89 27.85 43.65
CA SER A 121 -7.98 27.03 44.23
C SER A 121 -7.63 25.55 44.17
N LEU A 122 -7.12 25.06 43.03
CA LEU A 122 -6.73 23.65 42.90
C LEU A 122 -5.60 23.28 43.87
N LEU A 123 -4.59 24.14 44.01
CA LEU A 123 -3.48 23.93 44.95
C LEU A 123 -3.95 23.93 46.41
N ARG A 124 -4.92 24.78 46.78
CA ARG A 124 -5.52 24.76 48.12
C ARG A 124 -6.28 23.47 48.38
N ASP A 125 -7.11 23.05 47.43
CA ASP A 125 -7.98 21.89 47.58
C ASP A 125 -7.17 20.58 47.67
N VAL A 126 -6.11 20.43 46.86
CA VAL A 126 -5.24 19.24 46.94
C VAL A 126 -4.47 19.18 48.25
N ARG A 127 -4.03 20.32 48.80
CA ARG A 127 -3.36 20.38 50.12
C ARG A 127 -4.31 20.00 51.25
N LEU A 128 -5.54 20.49 51.22
CA LEU A 128 -6.57 20.13 52.20
C LEU A 128 -6.89 18.64 52.15
N GLN A 129 -7.07 18.09 50.95
CA GLN A 129 -7.34 16.68 50.78
C GLN A 129 -6.14 15.81 51.19
N ALA A 130 -4.91 16.24 50.89
CA ALA A 130 -3.71 15.54 51.35
C ALA A 130 -3.58 15.52 52.87
N LYS A 131 -3.93 16.63 53.55
CA LYS A 131 -3.99 16.70 55.01
C LYS A 131 -5.02 15.73 55.59
N GLY A 132 -6.20 15.62 54.96
CA GLY A 132 -7.25 14.68 55.37
C GLY A 132 -6.87 13.21 55.18
N LEU A 133 -6.12 12.89 54.12
CA LEU A 133 -5.68 11.53 53.81
C LEU A 133 -4.37 11.13 54.52
N ALA A 134 -3.68 12.08 55.15
CA ALA A 134 -2.30 11.95 55.63
C ALA A 134 -1.32 11.42 54.55
N ARG A 135 -1.67 11.61 53.26
CA ARG A 135 -0.87 11.27 52.08
C ARG A 135 -1.35 12.08 50.89
N THR A 136 -0.50 12.22 49.88
CA THR A 136 -0.89 12.83 48.61
C THR A 136 -1.98 11.99 47.93
N PRO A 137 -3.11 12.60 47.52
CA PRO A 137 -4.15 11.90 46.76
C PRO A 137 -3.62 11.48 45.38
N SER A 138 -4.16 10.38 44.85
CA SER A 138 -3.96 10.05 43.44
C SER A 138 -4.87 10.89 42.54
N ILE A 139 -4.53 10.99 41.25
CA ILE A 139 -5.32 11.73 40.25
C ILE A 139 -6.80 11.29 40.21
N SER A 140 -7.08 10.01 40.47
CA SER A 140 -8.44 9.44 40.52
C SER A 140 -9.19 9.75 41.82
N GLU A 141 -8.46 10.07 42.89
CA GLU A 141 -9.05 10.39 44.20
C GLU A 141 -9.34 11.90 44.32
N PHE A 142 -8.73 12.73 43.48
CA PHE A 142 -8.97 14.17 43.47
C PHE A 142 -10.15 14.52 42.55
N PRO A 143 -11.27 15.07 43.07
CA PRO A 143 -12.48 15.35 42.30
C PRO A 143 -12.25 16.20 41.05
N TYR A 144 -11.24 17.08 41.10
CA TYR A 144 -10.89 18.01 40.02
C TYR A 144 -9.66 17.57 39.21
N GLY A 145 -9.29 16.29 39.25
CA GLY A 145 -8.11 15.77 38.55
C GLY A 145 -8.10 16.01 37.04
N GLY A 146 -9.28 16.11 36.41
CA GLY A 146 -9.42 16.51 35.01
C GLY A 146 -9.09 18.00 34.77
N SER A 147 -9.50 18.88 35.68
CA SER A 147 -9.28 20.33 35.60
C SER A 147 -7.82 20.72 35.81
N VAL A 148 -7.03 19.90 36.51
CA VAL A 148 -5.59 20.12 36.74
C VAL A 148 -4.81 20.20 35.43
N ARG A 149 -5.16 19.41 34.41
CA ARG A 149 -4.48 19.43 33.10
C ARG A 149 -4.62 20.75 32.35
N ASN A 150 -5.58 21.59 32.71
CA ASN A 150 -5.79 22.88 32.04
C ASN A 150 -4.79 23.96 32.52
N TYR A 151 -4.14 23.75 33.67
CA TYR A 151 -3.23 24.72 34.29
C TYR A 151 -1.83 24.16 34.56
N PHE A 152 -1.68 22.84 34.61
CA PHE A 152 -0.44 22.15 34.91
C PHE A 152 -0.18 21.06 33.86
N ASP A 153 1.08 20.94 33.41
CA ASP A 153 1.48 20.00 32.36
C ASP A 153 1.26 18.53 32.76
N SER A 154 1.33 18.23 34.07
CA SER A 154 1.09 16.89 34.60
C SER A 154 0.60 16.92 36.04
N TRP A 155 -0.02 15.82 36.48
CA TRP A 155 -0.37 15.63 37.90
C TRP A 155 0.84 15.71 38.81
N ASP A 156 1.99 15.20 38.35
CA ASP A 156 3.23 15.24 39.13
C ASP A 156 3.75 16.66 39.30
N SER A 157 3.69 17.50 38.26
CA SER A 157 4.03 18.93 38.34
C SER A 157 3.08 19.70 39.26
N PHE A 158 1.78 19.38 39.22
CA PHE A 158 0.79 19.95 40.13
C PHE A 158 1.07 19.59 41.60
N VAL A 159 1.43 18.34 41.88
CA VAL A 159 1.77 17.86 43.22
C VAL A 159 3.07 18.51 43.72
N GLU A 160 4.08 18.65 42.85
CA GLU A 160 5.32 19.38 43.15
C GLU A 160 5.06 20.85 43.48
N GLU A 161 4.25 21.53 42.67
CA GLU A 161 3.91 22.94 42.91
C GLU A 161 3.00 23.13 44.14
N ALA A 162 2.22 22.10 44.50
CA ALA A 162 1.50 22.04 45.77
C ALA A 162 2.43 21.84 46.98
N GLY A 163 3.71 21.55 46.79
CA GLY A 163 4.65 21.25 47.86
C GLY A 163 4.38 19.91 48.53
N LEU A 164 3.77 18.96 47.80
CA LEU A 164 3.41 17.64 48.29
C LEU A 164 4.39 16.60 47.74
N GLU A 165 4.70 15.57 48.52
CA GLU A 165 5.53 14.45 48.05
C GLU A 165 4.76 13.57 47.06
N LYS A 166 5.44 13.07 46.03
CA LYS A 166 4.80 12.20 45.03
C LYS A 166 4.27 10.93 45.68
N TYR A 167 3.01 10.60 45.38
CA TYR A 167 2.42 9.35 45.83
C TYR A 167 3.11 8.16 45.15
N GLN A 168 4.03 7.51 45.87
CA GLN A 168 4.62 6.25 45.42
C GLN A 168 3.66 5.10 45.74
N LYS A 169 2.96 4.61 44.71
CA LYS A 169 2.17 3.39 44.82
C LYS A 169 3.10 2.23 45.23
N LYS A 170 3.01 1.75 46.48
CA LYS A 170 3.67 0.51 46.92
C LYS A 170 3.25 -0.61 45.96
N CYS A 171 4.14 -1.01 45.06
CA CYS A 171 3.91 -2.15 44.17
C CYS A 171 3.88 -3.41 45.05
N ALA A 172 2.78 -4.16 44.96
CA ALA A 172 2.42 -5.19 45.93
C ALA A 172 3.34 -6.44 45.98
N ILE A 173 4.39 -6.55 45.14
CA ILE A 173 5.28 -7.71 45.08
C ILE A 173 6.67 -7.28 44.61
N SER A 174 7.71 -7.77 45.30
CA SER A 174 9.11 -7.53 44.96
C SER A 174 9.59 -8.43 43.81
N GLU A 175 10.77 -8.13 43.26
CA GLU A 175 11.43 -8.99 42.28
C GLU A 175 11.76 -10.38 42.84
N ASP A 176 12.16 -10.45 44.12
CA ASP A 176 12.43 -11.69 44.84
C ASP A 176 11.17 -12.53 45.05
N ASP A 177 10.04 -11.89 45.34
CA ASP A 177 8.76 -12.58 45.48
C ASP A 177 8.32 -13.21 44.14
N LEU A 178 8.55 -12.52 43.01
CA LEU A 178 8.28 -13.09 41.68
C LEU A 178 9.16 -14.30 41.41
N ILE A 179 10.46 -14.23 41.74
CA ILE A 179 11.41 -15.33 41.59
C ILE A 179 11.01 -16.53 42.46
N ARG A 180 10.59 -16.29 43.71
CA ARG A 180 10.12 -17.35 44.60
C ARG A 180 8.88 -18.05 44.05
N GLU A 181 7.91 -17.28 43.56
CA GLU A 181 6.67 -17.81 43.00
C GLU A 181 6.89 -18.67 41.75
N ILE A 182 7.76 -18.23 40.83
CA ILE A 182 8.03 -19.02 39.62
C ILE A 182 8.79 -20.31 39.93
N ARG A 183 9.70 -20.30 40.92
CA ARG A 183 10.38 -21.51 41.39
C ARG A 183 9.42 -22.51 42.01
N GLN A 184 8.50 -22.04 42.85
CA GLN A 184 7.45 -22.89 43.44
C GLN A 184 6.57 -23.51 42.35
N LEU A 185 6.20 -22.72 41.33
CA LEU A 185 5.43 -23.22 40.20
C LEU A 185 6.22 -24.24 39.37
N ALA A 186 7.50 -24.00 39.12
CA ALA A 186 8.38 -24.93 38.41
C ALA A 186 8.52 -26.26 39.16
N ASN A 187 8.73 -26.21 40.48
CA ASN A 187 8.80 -27.40 41.35
C ASN A 187 7.48 -28.19 41.33
N LYS A 188 6.34 -27.49 41.34
CA LYS A 188 5.02 -28.15 41.27
C LYS A 188 4.79 -28.84 39.92
N LEU A 189 5.26 -28.24 38.83
CA LEU A 189 5.07 -28.76 37.47
C LEU A 189 6.16 -29.76 37.06
N GLN A 190 7.26 -29.85 37.83
CA GLN A 190 8.48 -30.61 37.47
C GLN A 190 9.02 -30.25 36.08
N ARG A 191 8.78 -29.01 35.65
CA ARG A 191 9.24 -28.42 34.39
C ARG A 191 9.20 -26.91 34.47
N VAL A 192 9.89 -26.24 33.54
CA VAL A 192 9.78 -24.79 33.40
C VAL A 192 8.34 -24.39 33.02
N PRO A 193 7.71 -23.48 33.78
CA PRO A 193 6.35 -23.03 33.49
C PRO A 193 6.28 -22.22 32.19
N LYS A 194 5.19 -22.40 31.43
CA LYS A 194 4.88 -21.58 30.25
C LYS A 194 4.36 -20.21 30.67
N THR A 195 4.43 -19.22 29.76
CA THR A 195 3.98 -17.85 30.02
C THR A 195 2.51 -17.75 30.44
N SER A 196 1.64 -18.61 29.88
CA SER A 196 0.21 -18.69 30.22
C SER A 196 -0.07 -19.28 31.60
N GLU A 197 0.89 -19.99 32.18
CA GLU A 197 0.73 -20.70 33.45
C GLU A 197 1.13 -19.84 34.65
N PHE A 198 1.84 -18.72 34.41
CA PHE A 198 2.27 -17.79 35.44
C PHE A 198 1.37 -16.55 35.49
N LYS A 199 0.48 -16.49 36.49
CA LYS A 199 -0.52 -15.43 36.68
C LYS A 199 0.09 -14.00 36.64
N ARG A 200 1.32 -13.83 37.12
CA ARG A 200 2.01 -12.52 37.21
C ARG A 200 2.97 -12.25 36.06
N TYR A 201 2.82 -12.93 34.93
CA TYR A 201 3.64 -12.75 33.73
C TYR A 201 3.80 -11.28 33.32
N GLY A 202 2.71 -10.50 33.32
CA GLY A 202 2.76 -9.08 32.93
C GLY A 202 3.66 -8.23 33.83
N VAL A 203 3.73 -8.55 35.13
CA VAL A 203 4.59 -7.85 36.09
C VAL A 203 6.04 -8.29 35.90
N ALA A 204 6.29 -9.60 35.80
CA ALA A 204 7.62 -10.15 35.56
C ALA A 204 8.23 -9.63 34.25
N LYS A 205 7.46 -9.59 33.15
CA LYS A 205 7.92 -9.05 31.86
C LYS A 205 8.36 -7.58 31.97
N LYS A 206 7.62 -6.74 32.71
CA LYS A 206 7.97 -5.32 32.88
C LYS A 206 9.25 -5.13 33.68
N ARG A 207 9.49 -5.96 34.70
CA ARG A 207 10.67 -5.87 35.57
C ARG A 207 11.93 -6.44 34.93
N PHE A 208 11.83 -7.63 34.34
CA PHE A 208 12.97 -8.38 33.80
C PHE A 208 13.15 -8.24 32.28
N ASN A 209 12.37 -7.35 31.63
CA ASN A 209 12.33 -7.08 30.19
C ASN A 209 11.79 -8.24 29.31
N THR A 210 12.28 -9.47 29.53
CA THR A 210 11.84 -10.69 28.81
C THR A 210 11.52 -11.83 29.77
N TRP A 211 10.68 -12.78 29.31
CA TRP A 211 10.37 -14.00 30.06
C TRP A 211 11.60 -14.88 30.28
N GLN A 212 12.50 -14.96 29.29
CA GLN A 212 13.73 -15.72 29.41
C GLN A 212 14.66 -15.13 30.48
N ASN A 213 14.83 -13.80 30.51
CA ASN A 213 15.64 -13.15 31.53
C ASN A 213 15.09 -13.39 32.94
N PHE A 214 13.76 -13.37 33.08
CA PHE A 214 13.12 -13.70 34.36
C PHE A 214 13.38 -15.14 34.80
N LEU A 215 13.31 -16.11 33.88
CA LEU A 215 13.61 -17.51 34.17
C LEU A 215 15.10 -17.72 34.49
N ILE A 216 16.00 -17.03 33.79
CA ILE A 216 17.45 -17.04 34.07
C ILE A 216 17.72 -16.45 35.46
N ALA A 217 17.09 -15.32 35.81
CA ALA A 217 17.21 -14.74 37.16
C ALA A 217 16.65 -15.68 38.24
N ALA A 218 15.65 -16.49 37.90
CA ALA A 218 15.13 -17.53 38.77
C ALA A 218 15.99 -18.82 38.79
N GLY A 219 17.06 -18.92 38.00
CA GLY A 219 17.90 -20.12 37.90
C GLY A 219 17.21 -21.32 37.23
N LEU A 220 16.21 -21.06 36.39
CA LEU A 220 15.48 -22.07 35.63
C LEU A 220 16.08 -22.16 34.22
N GLU A 221 16.71 -23.28 33.88
CA GLU A 221 17.27 -23.52 32.54
C GLU A 221 16.16 -23.63 31.51
N THR A 222 16.15 -22.70 30.54
CA THR A 222 15.26 -22.82 29.37
C THR A 222 15.95 -23.61 28.27
N PRO A 223 15.23 -24.45 27.50
CA PRO A 223 15.80 -25.09 26.33
C PRO A 223 16.40 -24.02 25.42
N ASP A 224 17.66 -24.26 25.06
CA ASP A 224 18.45 -23.43 24.15
C ASP A 224 17.65 -23.15 22.88
N ASN A 225 17.13 -21.94 22.75
CA ASN A 225 16.42 -21.52 21.55
C ASN A 225 17.47 -21.18 20.47
N LYS A 226 18.28 -22.17 20.05
CA LYS A 226 19.37 -22.03 19.09
C LYS A 226 18.86 -22.36 17.69
N CYS A 227 19.31 -21.57 16.71
CA CYS A 227 18.93 -21.77 15.32
C CYS A 227 19.54 -23.06 14.76
N LEU A 228 18.72 -23.92 14.15
CA LEU A 228 19.16 -25.18 13.54
C LEU A 228 20.21 -25.02 12.42
N ILE A 229 20.32 -23.82 11.83
CA ILE A 229 21.22 -23.55 10.69
C ILE A 229 22.52 -22.85 11.10
N CYS A 230 22.52 -22.04 12.17
CA CYS A 230 23.68 -21.22 12.51
C CYS A 230 24.01 -21.17 14.01
N GLY A 231 23.25 -21.86 14.86
CA GLY A 231 23.48 -21.92 16.31
C GLY A 231 23.19 -20.63 17.08
N LYS A 232 22.85 -19.52 16.41
CA LYS A 232 22.53 -18.24 17.07
C LYS A 232 21.21 -18.30 17.84
N PRO A 233 21.06 -17.52 18.93
CA PRO A 233 19.82 -17.46 19.69
C PRO A 233 18.66 -16.93 18.83
N VAL A 234 17.51 -17.59 18.93
CA VAL A 234 16.28 -17.27 18.22
C VAL A 234 15.46 -16.31 19.07
N LYS A 235 15.14 -15.14 18.49
CA LYS A 235 14.38 -14.07 19.17
C LYS A 235 12.89 -14.41 19.39
N ARG A 236 12.32 -15.30 18.58
CA ARG A 236 10.89 -15.67 18.62
C ARG A 236 10.75 -17.08 19.20
N ASN A 237 10.02 -17.20 20.30
CA ASN A 237 9.69 -18.51 20.89
C ASN A 237 8.91 -19.35 19.88
N GLY A 238 9.34 -20.61 19.68
CA GLY A 238 8.73 -21.57 18.75
C GLY A 238 9.18 -21.45 17.28
N SER A 239 10.21 -20.66 16.99
CA SER A 239 10.85 -20.64 15.66
C SER A 239 12.15 -21.45 15.71
N ASP A 240 12.37 -22.33 14.75
CA ASP A 240 13.63 -23.09 14.66
C ASP A 240 14.78 -22.27 14.07
N TYR A 241 14.47 -21.06 13.57
CA TYR A 241 15.39 -20.23 12.80
C TYR A 241 15.49 -18.80 13.35
N CYS A 242 16.71 -18.27 13.43
CA CYS A 242 16.96 -16.92 13.94
C CYS A 242 16.64 -15.80 12.93
N SER A 243 16.52 -16.13 11.64
CA SER A 243 16.29 -15.16 10.56
C SER A 243 15.63 -15.81 9.34
N ARG A 244 15.03 -14.97 8.49
CA ARG A 244 14.45 -15.41 7.21
C ARG A 244 15.50 -16.01 6.26
N LYS A 245 16.77 -15.60 6.38
CA LYS A 245 17.90 -16.19 5.65
C LYS A 245 18.14 -17.64 6.06
N CYS A 246 18.16 -17.92 7.38
CA CYS A 246 18.32 -19.28 7.88
C CYS A 246 17.14 -20.18 7.51
N TYR A 247 15.91 -19.66 7.60
CA TYR A 247 14.72 -20.38 7.12
C TYR A 247 14.77 -20.66 5.61
N ALA A 248 15.23 -19.71 4.79
CA ALA A 248 15.38 -19.94 3.36
C ALA A 248 16.44 -21.02 3.08
N LYS A 249 17.55 -21.02 3.82
CA LYS A 249 18.63 -22.01 3.70
C LYS A 249 18.16 -23.42 4.08
N SER A 250 17.29 -23.58 5.07
CA SER A 250 16.73 -24.89 5.41
C SER A 250 15.78 -25.46 4.34
N LYS A 251 15.23 -24.60 3.47
CA LYS A 251 14.41 -24.99 2.33
C LYS A 251 15.19 -25.16 1.02
N GLN A 252 16.49 -24.84 1.00
CA GLN A 252 17.30 -25.03 -0.18
C GLN A 252 17.61 -26.52 -0.34
N ASN A 253 17.23 -27.08 -1.48
CA ASN A 253 17.65 -28.41 -1.86
C ASN A 253 19.03 -28.32 -2.49
N THR A 254 19.90 -29.25 -2.13
CA THR A 254 21.24 -29.36 -2.69
C THR A 254 21.35 -30.64 -3.52
N ARG A 255 22.23 -30.60 -4.52
CA ARG A 255 22.63 -31.78 -5.30
C ARG A 255 24.14 -31.78 -5.51
N ASN A 256 24.70 -32.95 -5.76
CA ASN A 256 26.12 -33.09 -6.06
C ASN A 256 26.34 -33.01 -7.57
N CYS A 257 27.35 -32.25 -7.98
CA CYS A 257 27.68 -32.08 -9.38
C CYS A 257 28.24 -33.38 -9.98
N VAL A 258 27.67 -33.85 -11.10
CA VAL A 258 28.12 -35.07 -11.81
C VAL A 258 29.54 -35.00 -12.38
N VAL A 259 30.14 -33.81 -12.47
CA VAL A 259 31.50 -33.63 -13.03
C VAL A 259 32.56 -33.47 -11.94
N CYS A 260 32.30 -32.63 -10.93
CA CYS A 260 33.30 -32.31 -9.90
C CYS A 260 32.93 -32.76 -8.49
N GLY A 261 31.75 -33.37 -8.29
CA GLY A 261 31.28 -33.85 -6.99
C GLY A 261 30.83 -32.76 -6.00
N LYS A 262 31.10 -31.47 -6.27
CA LYS A 262 30.74 -30.37 -5.37
C LYS A 262 29.22 -30.26 -5.21
N GLU A 263 28.80 -30.07 -3.96
CA GLU A 263 27.43 -29.76 -3.60
C GLU A 263 27.05 -28.35 -4.08
N PHE A 264 25.85 -28.21 -4.65
CA PHE A 264 25.34 -26.92 -5.11
C PHE A 264 23.83 -26.80 -4.90
N ASP A 265 23.39 -25.57 -4.66
CA ASP A 265 21.97 -25.26 -4.43
C ASP A 265 21.18 -25.35 -5.74
N VAL A 266 20.05 -26.05 -5.69
CA VAL A 266 19.17 -26.24 -6.83
C VAL A 266 17.69 -26.32 -6.39
N PRO A 267 16.78 -25.57 -7.03
CA PRO A 267 15.36 -25.72 -6.75
C PRO A 267 14.90 -27.16 -7.05
N PRO A 268 13.98 -27.74 -6.26
CA PRO A 268 13.49 -29.10 -6.49
C PRO A 268 12.97 -29.36 -7.91
N SER A 269 12.36 -28.36 -8.55
CA SER A 269 11.83 -28.44 -9.93
C SER A 269 12.90 -28.37 -11.02
N SER A 270 14.11 -27.92 -10.71
CA SER A 270 15.16 -27.77 -11.71
C SER A 270 15.80 -29.12 -12.01
N GLN A 271 16.04 -29.41 -13.29
CA GLN A 271 16.78 -30.59 -13.75
C GLN A 271 18.30 -30.36 -13.82
N LYS A 272 18.80 -29.27 -13.21
CA LYS A 272 20.23 -28.97 -13.20
C LYS A 272 21.00 -30.03 -12.41
N ILE A 273 22.01 -30.61 -13.04
CA ILE A 273 22.88 -31.67 -12.50
C ILE A 273 24.35 -31.25 -12.35
N CYS A 274 24.72 -30.07 -12.85
CA CYS A 274 26.08 -29.53 -12.79
C CYS A 274 26.10 -28.24 -11.99
N CYS A 275 27.12 -28.01 -11.15
CA CYS A 275 27.21 -26.79 -10.32
C CYS A 275 27.44 -25.52 -11.16
N SER A 276 28.32 -25.59 -12.17
CA SER A 276 28.73 -24.46 -13.01
C SER A 276 28.54 -24.69 -14.51
N LYS A 277 28.65 -23.61 -15.30
CA LYS A 277 28.62 -23.65 -16.77
C LYS A 277 29.81 -24.42 -17.35
N GLU A 278 30.96 -24.35 -16.69
CA GLU A 278 32.15 -25.11 -17.08
C GLU A 278 31.89 -26.61 -16.90
N CYS A 279 31.41 -27.03 -15.73
CA CYS A 279 31.03 -28.42 -15.46
C CYS A 279 29.97 -28.92 -16.45
N SER A 280 28.95 -28.10 -16.75
CA SER A 280 27.95 -28.44 -17.76
C SER A 280 28.55 -28.64 -19.16
N THR A 281 29.55 -27.84 -19.53
CA THR A 281 30.24 -27.97 -20.83
C THR A 281 31.08 -29.24 -20.89
N VAL A 282 31.80 -29.56 -19.81
CA VAL A 282 32.52 -30.83 -19.68
C VAL A 282 31.57 -32.01 -19.76
N ASN A 283 30.43 -31.95 -19.04
CA ASN A 283 29.44 -33.02 -19.06
C ASN A 283 28.86 -33.26 -20.46
N ARG A 284 28.52 -32.19 -21.19
CA ARG A 284 28.02 -32.32 -22.58
C ARG A 284 29.05 -32.97 -23.49
N LYS A 285 30.33 -32.60 -23.37
CA LYS A 285 31.41 -33.25 -24.13
C LYS A 285 31.51 -34.74 -23.83
N LYS A 286 31.39 -35.14 -22.55
CA LYS A 286 31.38 -36.55 -22.15
C LYS A 286 30.19 -37.30 -22.76
N LEU A 287 28.97 -36.77 -22.63
CA LEU A 287 27.77 -37.39 -23.19
C LEU A 287 27.85 -37.59 -24.71
N HIS A 288 28.47 -36.64 -25.43
CA HIS A 288 28.75 -36.80 -26.85
C HIS A 288 29.79 -37.89 -27.14
N ALA A 289 30.88 -37.95 -26.37
CA ALA A 289 31.89 -38.99 -26.52
C ALA A 289 31.37 -40.40 -26.17
N GLU A 290 30.43 -40.49 -25.23
CA GLU A 290 29.74 -41.72 -24.84
C GLU A 290 28.62 -42.13 -25.82
N GLY A 291 28.35 -41.32 -26.84
CA GLY A 291 27.37 -41.64 -27.88
C GLY A 291 25.91 -41.55 -27.42
N THR A 292 25.63 -40.82 -26.34
CA THR A 292 24.27 -40.72 -25.75
C THR A 292 23.23 -40.22 -26.76
N TYR A 293 23.65 -39.40 -27.73
CA TYR A 293 22.78 -38.78 -28.73
C TYR A 293 22.83 -39.45 -30.10
N ASP A 294 23.64 -40.49 -30.30
CA ASP A 294 23.94 -41.04 -31.63
C ASP A 294 22.68 -41.56 -32.33
N LYS A 295 21.86 -42.34 -31.63
CA LYS A 295 20.57 -42.84 -32.17
C LYS A 295 19.60 -41.72 -32.53
N ALA A 296 19.60 -40.63 -31.76
CA ALA A 296 18.74 -39.48 -32.06
C ALA A 296 19.25 -38.72 -33.28
N ASN A 297 20.58 -38.59 -33.40
CA ASN A 297 21.23 -37.97 -34.54
C ASN A 297 21.01 -38.79 -35.82
N GLU A 298 21.16 -40.12 -35.78
CA GLU A 298 20.89 -41.02 -36.91
C GLU A 298 19.46 -40.86 -37.44
N LYS A 299 18.46 -40.86 -36.55
CA LYS A 299 17.07 -40.61 -36.92
C LYS A 299 16.89 -39.23 -37.57
N TRP A 300 17.54 -38.21 -37.02
CA TRP A 300 17.49 -36.87 -37.59
C TRP A 300 18.15 -36.81 -38.96
N PHE A 301 19.30 -37.46 -39.16
CA PHE A 301 19.97 -37.54 -40.45
C PHE A 301 19.12 -38.27 -41.49
N ALA A 302 18.52 -39.41 -41.15
CA ALA A 302 17.63 -40.14 -42.05
C ALA A 302 16.43 -39.29 -42.49
N LYS A 303 15.75 -38.62 -41.54
CA LYS A 303 14.63 -37.71 -41.84
C LYS A 303 15.07 -36.50 -42.66
N LYS A 304 16.28 -36.00 -42.42
CA LYS A 304 16.86 -34.90 -43.18
C LYS A 304 17.12 -35.32 -44.64
N GLU A 305 17.66 -36.51 -44.87
CA GLU A 305 17.89 -37.03 -46.22
C GLU A 305 16.57 -37.25 -46.97
N GLU A 306 15.58 -37.87 -46.32
CA GLU A 306 14.21 -38.02 -46.84
C GLU A 306 13.62 -36.66 -47.23
N TYR A 307 13.70 -35.66 -46.34
CA TYR A 307 13.25 -34.31 -46.62
C TYR A 307 13.94 -33.70 -47.85
N TYR A 308 15.27 -33.77 -47.95
CA TYR A 308 15.99 -33.22 -49.10
C TYR A 308 15.70 -33.98 -50.41
N SER A 309 15.41 -35.27 -50.33
CA SER A 309 15.01 -36.08 -51.49
C SER A 309 13.66 -35.63 -52.03
N ASP A 310 12.66 -35.53 -51.15
CA ASP A 310 11.28 -35.16 -51.51
C ASP A 310 11.18 -33.72 -52.06
N HIS A 311 12.07 -32.85 -51.56
CA HIS A 311 12.10 -31.43 -51.86
C HIS A 311 13.18 -31.05 -52.88
N LYS A 312 13.62 -32.01 -53.70
CA LYS A 312 14.61 -31.78 -54.76
C LYS A 312 13.96 -31.25 -56.04
N GLY A 313 14.70 -30.46 -56.80
CA GLY A 313 14.27 -30.00 -58.13
C GLY A 313 13.07 -29.07 -58.05
N GLU A 314 11.97 -29.42 -58.72
CA GLU A 314 10.75 -28.59 -58.79
C GLU A 314 10.00 -28.50 -57.46
N ASN A 315 10.11 -29.52 -56.61
CA ASN A 315 9.43 -29.60 -55.32
C ASN A 315 10.14 -28.84 -54.19
N HIS A 316 11.11 -27.99 -54.52
CA HIS A 316 11.85 -27.25 -53.51
C HIS A 316 10.91 -26.31 -52.73
N PRO A 317 10.96 -26.26 -51.39
CA PRO A 317 9.99 -25.52 -50.56
C PRO A 317 9.95 -24.02 -50.86
N ASN A 318 11.08 -23.48 -51.33
CA ASN A 318 11.22 -22.08 -51.73
C ASN A 318 11.13 -21.88 -53.26
N ALA A 319 10.62 -22.86 -54.00
CA ALA A 319 10.34 -22.74 -55.43
C ALA A 319 9.22 -21.71 -55.65
N LYS A 320 9.31 -20.97 -56.74
CA LYS A 320 8.40 -19.88 -57.09
C LYS A 320 8.03 -20.03 -58.54
N SER A 321 6.79 -19.77 -58.91
CA SER A 321 6.39 -19.88 -60.32
C SER A 321 6.79 -18.65 -61.12
N TRP A 322 7.27 -18.85 -62.34
CA TRP A 322 7.71 -17.82 -63.28
C TRP A 322 7.14 -18.13 -64.65
N ILE A 323 6.63 -17.09 -65.31
CA ILE A 323 6.26 -17.15 -66.72
C ILE A 323 7.22 -16.25 -67.49
N ILE A 324 8.07 -16.86 -68.33
CA ILE A 324 9.10 -16.14 -69.10
C ILE A 324 8.87 -16.31 -70.60
N LYS A 325 9.25 -15.30 -71.38
CA LYS A 325 9.18 -15.31 -72.84
C LYS A 325 10.58 -15.31 -73.42
N SER A 326 10.83 -16.24 -74.34
CA SER A 326 12.08 -16.31 -75.09
C SER A 326 12.18 -15.20 -76.16
N PRO A 327 13.39 -14.88 -76.63
CA PRO A 327 13.60 -13.91 -77.72
C PRO A 327 12.85 -14.26 -79.00
N ARG A 328 12.57 -15.56 -79.22
CA ARG A 328 11.82 -16.07 -80.39
C ARG A 328 10.31 -16.12 -80.17
N GLY A 329 9.82 -15.63 -79.03
CA GLY A 329 8.40 -15.49 -78.73
C GLY A 329 7.74 -16.66 -78.00
N LYS A 330 8.42 -17.80 -77.79
CA LYS A 330 7.91 -18.94 -77.03
C LYS A 330 7.83 -18.63 -75.53
N VAL A 331 6.70 -18.94 -74.90
CA VAL A 331 6.42 -18.76 -73.47
C VAL A 331 6.70 -20.04 -72.70
N TYR A 332 7.27 -19.91 -71.50
CA TYR A 332 7.60 -21.00 -70.59
C TYR A 332 6.99 -20.74 -69.22
N GLU A 333 6.23 -21.70 -68.71
CA GLU A 333 5.70 -21.73 -67.35
C GLU A 333 6.59 -22.62 -66.49
N ILE A 334 7.15 -22.07 -65.42
CA ILE A 334 8.25 -22.67 -64.67
C ILE A 334 7.94 -22.60 -63.18
N THR A 335 7.98 -23.73 -62.47
CA THR A 335 7.74 -23.80 -61.01
C THR A 335 9.01 -23.58 -60.19
N ASN A 336 10.19 -23.93 -60.71
CA ASN A 336 11.48 -23.61 -60.10
C ASN A 336 12.46 -23.06 -61.15
N LEU A 337 12.63 -21.74 -61.16
CA LEU A 337 13.48 -21.05 -62.11
C LEU A 337 14.93 -21.57 -62.11
N LYS A 338 15.50 -21.83 -60.93
CA LYS A 338 16.89 -22.30 -60.84
C LYS A 338 17.03 -23.71 -61.43
N ASN A 339 16.08 -24.60 -61.13
CA ASN A 339 16.07 -25.96 -61.68
C ASN A 339 15.92 -25.92 -63.21
N PHE A 340 14.96 -25.13 -63.71
CA PHE A 340 14.72 -24.96 -65.15
C PHE A 340 15.96 -24.44 -65.89
N ILE A 341 16.62 -23.40 -65.37
CA ILE A 341 17.84 -22.85 -65.98
C ILE A 341 18.97 -23.89 -65.95
N THR A 342 19.07 -24.68 -64.88
CA THR A 342 20.11 -25.72 -64.75
C THR A 342 19.94 -26.81 -65.80
N LEU A 343 18.70 -27.26 -66.03
CA LEU A 343 18.38 -28.29 -67.02
C LEU A 343 18.38 -27.76 -68.47
N ASN A 344 18.07 -26.48 -68.66
CA ASN A 344 17.91 -25.86 -69.98
C ASN A 344 18.95 -24.77 -70.26
N LEU A 345 20.19 -24.95 -69.79
CA LEU A 345 21.25 -23.96 -69.94
C LEU A 345 21.57 -23.67 -71.42
N TYR A 346 21.36 -24.66 -72.29
CA TYR A 346 21.52 -24.54 -73.74
C TYR A 346 20.61 -23.45 -74.37
N LEU A 347 19.49 -23.09 -73.73
CA LEU A 347 18.61 -22.00 -74.19
C LEU A 347 19.21 -20.60 -73.95
N PHE A 348 20.27 -20.50 -73.15
CA PHE A 348 20.88 -19.24 -72.69
C PHE A 348 22.35 -19.16 -73.11
N GLU A 349 22.60 -19.27 -74.42
CA GLU A 349 23.94 -19.31 -75.04
C GLU A 349 24.95 -18.33 -74.39
N GLY A 350 26.10 -18.89 -73.99
CA GLY A 350 27.21 -18.16 -73.37
C GLY A 350 26.90 -17.56 -71.99
N SER A 351 25.97 -18.15 -71.23
CA SER A 351 25.59 -17.68 -69.89
C SER A 351 25.70 -18.80 -68.86
N THR A 352 26.12 -18.49 -67.64
CA THR A 352 26.10 -19.42 -66.52
C THR A 352 24.74 -19.41 -65.82
N VAL A 353 24.38 -20.49 -65.13
CA VAL A 353 23.13 -20.59 -64.33
C VAL A 353 22.96 -19.39 -63.40
N ARG A 354 24.04 -18.94 -62.76
CA ARG A 354 24.04 -17.78 -61.86
C ARG A 354 23.72 -16.48 -62.59
N GLN A 355 24.29 -16.25 -63.78
CA GLN A 355 24.06 -15.02 -64.56
C GLN A 355 22.62 -14.94 -65.07
N VAL A 356 22.07 -16.07 -65.54
CA VAL A 356 20.68 -16.12 -66.01
C VAL A 356 19.70 -15.90 -64.85
N LEU A 357 19.91 -16.58 -63.72
CA LEU A 357 19.08 -16.42 -62.52
C LEU A 357 19.11 -14.97 -62.01
N ASP A 358 20.31 -14.38 -61.89
CA ASP A 358 20.48 -12.99 -61.48
C ASP A 358 19.83 -12.01 -62.47
N GLY A 359 19.88 -12.29 -63.77
CA GLY A 359 19.17 -11.56 -64.81
C GLY A 359 17.66 -11.49 -64.56
N PHE A 360 17.00 -12.63 -64.36
CA PHE A 360 15.57 -12.68 -64.08
C PHE A 360 15.18 -12.10 -62.72
N ILE A 361 16.01 -12.29 -61.68
CA ILE A 361 15.80 -11.65 -60.37
C ILE A 361 15.86 -10.13 -60.51
N LYS A 362 16.80 -9.60 -61.32
CA LYS A 362 16.92 -8.16 -61.59
C LYS A 362 15.71 -7.62 -62.35
N ILE A 363 15.19 -8.36 -63.33
CA ILE A 363 13.95 -7.98 -64.04
C ILE A 363 12.77 -7.92 -63.06
N LYS A 364 12.56 -8.96 -62.24
CA LYS A 364 11.54 -8.96 -61.18
C LYS A 364 11.70 -7.78 -60.22
N ALA A 365 12.93 -7.48 -59.80
CA ALA A 365 13.19 -6.34 -58.92
C ALA A 365 12.93 -4.98 -59.59
N SER A 366 13.08 -4.88 -60.91
CA SER A 366 12.72 -3.70 -61.69
C SER A 366 11.20 -3.52 -61.82
N GLU A 367 10.45 -4.59 -62.10
CA GLU A 367 8.97 -4.58 -62.10
C GLU A 367 8.40 -4.17 -60.73
N LEU A 368 9.06 -4.59 -59.64
CA LEU A 368 8.70 -4.19 -58.27
C LEU A 368 9.17 -2.77 -57.88
N GLY A 369 9.77 -2.00 -58.78
CA GLY A 369 10.27 -0.64 -58.51
C GLY A 369 11.47 -0.58 -57.55
N LYS A 370 12.12 -1.71 -57.25
CA LYS A 370 13.22 -1.80 -56.26
C LYS A 370 14.59 -1.42 -56.82
N ARG A 371 14.68 -1.00 -58.09
CA ARG A 371 15.95 -0.67 -58.76
C ARG A 371 15.93 0.75 -59.33
N LYS A 372 16.99 1.51 -59.04
CA LYS A 372 17.21 2.87 -59.57
C LYS A 372 17.36 2.91 -61.09
N ARG A 373 17.94 1.86 -61.69
CA ARG A 373 18.03 1.69 -63.15
C ARG A 373 17.27 0.41 -63.52
N PRO A 374 16.08 0.54 -64.13
CA PRO A 374 15.24 -0.62 -64.43
C PRO A 374 15.83 -1.43 -65.60
N VAL A 375 15.63 -2.74 -65.54
CA VAL A 375 16.04 -3.72 -66.56
C VAL A 375 14.80 -4.56 -66.88
N HIS A 376 14.39 -4.60 -68.14
CA HIS A 376 13.15 -5.28 -68.55
C HIS A 376 13.39 -6.57 -69.35
N SER A 377 14.64 -6.83 -69.73
CA SER A 377 15.00 -8.05 -70.46
C SER A 377 16.41 -8.53 -70.12
N TYR A 378 16.67 -9.81 -70.35
CA TYR A 378 17.97 -10.44 -70.24
C TYR A 378 18.29 -11.16 -71.54
N LYS A 379 19.21 -10.63 -72.36
CA LYS A 379 19.55 -11.20 -73.68
C LYS A 379 18.30 -11.52 -74.54
N GLY A 380 17.32 -10.61 -74.54
CA GLY A 380 16.05 -10.77 -75.28
C GLY A 380 14.98 -11.62 -74.58
N TRP A 381 15.28 -12.24 -73.44
CA TRP A 381 14.29 -12.89 -72.59
C TRP A 381 13.56 -11.88 -71.72
N THR A 382 12.24 -12.01 -71.58
CA THR A 382 11.42 -11.14 -70.73
C THR A 382 10.65 -11.93 -69.69
N LEU A 383 10.32 -11.26 -68.58
CA LEU A 383 9.47 -11.80 -67.53
C LEU A 383 8.03 -11.33 -67.77
N ILE A 384 7.09 -12.27 -67.87
CA ILE A 384 5.66 -11.96 -68.06
C ILE A 384 4.97 -11.83 -66.69
N SER A 385 5.15 -12.84 -65.83
CA SER A 385 4.57 -12.83 -64.48
C SER A 385 5.35 -13.78 -63.56
N TRP A 386 5.13 -13.62 -62.25
CA TRP A 386 5.64 -14.54 -61.24
C TRP A 386 4.62 -14.70 -60.13
N SER A 387 4.61 -15.86 -59.47
CA SER A 387 3.91 -16.08 -58.20
C SER A 387 4.92 -16.50 -57.15
N ASP A 388 4.67 -16.12 -55.90
CA ASP A 388 5.51 -16.51 -54.78
C ASP A 388 5.17 -17.90 -54.25
#